data_AF-A0A2D8VCZ5-F1
#
_entry.id   AF-A0A2D8VCZ5-F1
#
_cell.length_a   1.000
_cell.length_b   1.000
_cell.length_c   1.000
_cell.angle_alpha   90.00
_cell.angle_beta   90.00
_cell.angle_gamma   90.00
#
_symmetry.space_group_name_H-M   'P 1'
#
loop_
_entity.id
_entity.type
_entity.pdbx_description
1 polymer ?
#
loop_
_entity_poly.entity_id
_entity_poly.type
_entity_poly.pdbx_seq_one_letter_code
_entity_poly.pdbx_strand_id
1 'polypeptide(L)'
;MKKSKSSLETLKAVRRNTAYTQSRTLSLVYCVLLVGVIGLLVFAATNEQPFNHRLAWLFAGILAGVAASACLYHYLVAHYDQSDALLQVAKFQERSIRTRNDAVALVEKIREEVSEEEEAAAGPENAEQASAEETSEPVPEKETTPESEKES
;
A
#
# COMPACT_ATOMS: atom_id res chain seq x y z
N MET A 1 -2.56 -6.90 -32.15
CA MET A 1 -2.07 -6.77 -30.75
C MET A 1 -1.83 -5.30 -30.43
N LYS A 2 -2.65 -4.67 -29.58
CA LYS A 2 -2.61 -3.21 -29.28
C LYS A 2 -2.85 -2.91 -27.78
N LYS A 3 -2.44 -3.81 -26.88
CA LYS A 3 -2.66 -3.69 -25.42
C LYS A 3 -1.53 -3.00 -24.63
N SER A 4 -0.39 -2.67 -25.25
CA SER A 4 0.80 -2.20 -24.50
C SER A 4 0.76 -0.73 -24.06
N LYS A 5 -0.07 0.13 -24.67
CA LYS A 5 -0.12 1.56 -24.33
C LYS A 5 -0.95 1.85 -23.07
N SER A 6 -2.07 1.15 -22.90
CA SER A 6 -2.97 1.35 -21.76
C SER A 6 -2.32 0.96 -20.43
N SER A 7 -1.59 -0.16 -20.37
CA SER A 7 -0.89 -0.58 -19.15
C SER A 7 0.22 0.41 -18.75
N LEU A 8 0.97 0.94 -19.72
CA LEU A 8 1.99 1.96 -19.49
C LEU A 8 1.41 3.29 -19.00
N GLU A 9 0.28 3.74 -19.56
CA GLU A 9 -0.42 4.94 -19.09
C GLU A 9 -1.01 4.76 -17.69
N THR A 10 -1.55 3.58 -17.40
CA THR A 10 -2.08 3.25 -16.06
C THR A 10 -0.95 3.19 -15.03
N LEU A 11 0.19 2.57 -15.39
CA LEU A 11 1.42 2.59 -14.60
C LEU A 11 1.93 4.02 -14.39
N LYS A 12 1.88 4.89 -15.41
CA LYS A 12 2.28 6.30 -15.31
C LYS A 12 1.35 7.09 -14.40
N ALA A 13 0.05 6.82 -14.45
CA ALA A 13 -0.96 7.47 -13.61
C ALA A 13 -0.84 7.02 -12.14
N VAL A 14 -0.56 5.74 -11.90
CA VAL A 14 -0.27 5.20 -10.55
C VAL A 14 1.07 5.70 -10.03
N ARG A 15 2.09 5.78 -10.90
CA ARG A 15 3.44 6.32 -10.61
C ARG A 15 3.49 7.84 -10.57
N ARG A 16 2.37 8.55 -10.79
CA ARG A 16 2.24 9.99 -10.51
C ARG A 16 2.23 10.30 -9.00
N ASN A 17 2.91 9.47 -8.22
CA ASN A 17 3.26 9.74 -6.84
C ASN A 17 4.53 10.60 -6.91
N THR A 18 4.35 11.92 -6.89
CA THR A 18 5.44 12.91 -6.93
C THR A 18 6.54 12.58 -5.92
N ALA A 19 6.16 11.99 -4.78
CA ALA A 19 7.04 11.51 -3.74
C ALA A 19 8.07 10.47 -4.23
N TYR A 20 7.71 9.52 -5.10
CA TYR A 20 8.65 8.48 -5.56
C TYR A 20 9.77 9.08 -6.43
N THR A 21 9.39 9.95 -7.38
CA THR A 21 10.37 10.61 -8.25
C THR A 21 11.22 11.60 -7.45
N GLN A 22 10.60 12.33 -6.52
CA GLN A 22 11.30 13.25 -5.63
C GLN A 22 12.28 12.53 -4.70
N SER A 23 11.90 11.38 -4.13
CA SER A 23 12.79 10.55 -3.31
C SER A 23 14.01 10.08 -4.08
N ARG A 24 13.85 9.60 -5.32
CA ARG A 24 15.00 9.19 -6.16
C ARG A 24 15.97 10.34 -6.43
N THR A 25 15.44 11.54 -6.70
CA THR A 25 16.26 12.73 -6.90
C THR A 25 16.97 13.14 -5.61
N LEU A 26 16.27 13.16 -4.48
CA LEU A 26 16.84 13.48 -3.17
C LEU A 26 17.94 12.49 -2.77
N SER A 27 17.75 11.19 -3.02
CA SER A 27 18.78 10.19 -2.73
C SER A 27 20.01 10.36 -3.62
N LEU A 28 19.84 10.75 -4.88
CA LEU A 28 20.97 11.06 -5.75
C LEU A 28 21.76 12.27 -5.22
N VAL A 29 21.06 13.34 -4.87
CA VAL A 29 21.68 14.54 -4.26
C VAL A 29 22.39 14.18 -2.96
N TYR A 30 21.76 13.40 -2.09
CA TYR A 30 22.35 12.91 -0.86
C TYR A 30 23.65 12.12 -1.11
N CYS A 31 23.64 11.19 -2.07
CA CYS A 31 24.82 10.40 -2.42
C CYS A 31 25.97 11.27 -2.94
N VAL A 32 25.68 12.29 -3.74
CA VAL A 32 26.70 13.25 -4.23
C VAL A 32 27.28 14.08 -3.08
N LEU A 33 26.43 14.60 -2.20
CA LEU A 33 26.88 15.34 -1.01
C LEU A 33 27.75 14.47 -0.10
N LEU A 34 27.39 13.20 0.06
CA LEU A 34 28.14 12.24 0.87
C LEU A 34 29.56 12.03 0.34
N VAL A 35 29.74 11.93 -0.99
CA VAL A 35 31.08 11.88 -1.60
C VAL A 35 31.87 13.16 -1.28
N GLY A 36 31.23 14.33 -1.35
CA GLY A 36 31.86 15.60 -0.97
C GLY A 36 32.31 15.64 0.49
N VAL A 37 31.48 15.14 1.40
CA VAL A 37 31.82 15.03 2.83
C VAL A 37 32.98 14.06 3.05
N ILE A 38 32.98 12.90 2.41
CA ILE A 38 34.11 11.95 2.46
C ILE A 38 35.40 12.63 1.97
N GLY A 39 35.33 13.35 0.84
CA GLY A 39 36.48 14.09 0.31
C GLY A 39 37.04 15.11 1.31
N LEU A 40 36.18 15.87 1.98
CA LEU A 40 36.57 16.81 3.03
C LEU A 40 37.20 16.11 4.24
N LEU A 41 36.62 14.99 4.68
CA LEU A 41 37.15 14.21 5.81
C LEU A 41 38.53 13.63 5.48
N VAL A 42 38.70 13.07 4.28
CA VAL A 42 39.99 12.55 3.82
C VAL A 42 41.02 13.68 3.71
N PHE A 43 40.62 14.84 3.18
CA PHE A 43 41.48 16.02 3.11
C PHE A 43 41.95 16.47 4.50
N ALA A 44 41.04 16.58 5.46
CA ALA A 44 41.35 16.97 6.83
C ALA A 44 42.25 15.94 7.52
N ALA A 45 41.97 14.65 7.35
CA ALA A 45 42.73 13.56 7.96
C ALA A 45 44.15 13.41 7.40
N THR A 46 44.39 13.89 6.17
CA THR A 46 45.68 13.76 5.48
C THR A 46 46.45 15.08 5.39
N ASN A 47 46.07 16.09 6.19
CA ASN A 47 46.66 17.43 6.11
C ASN A 47 48.15 17.47 6.49
N GLU A 48 48.60 16.60 7.39
CA GLU A 48 50.00 16.50 7.83
C GLU A 48 50.88 15.66 6.88
N GLN A 49 50.27 14.95 5.93
CA GLN A 49 50.98 14.07 4.99
C GLN A 49 51.66 14.88 3.87
N PRO A 50 52.78 14.39 3.31
CA PRO A 50 53.39 14.99 2.14
C PRO A 50 52.42 14.99 0.95
N PHE A 51 52.54 15.99 0.09
CA PHE A 51 51.58 16.29 -0.98
C PHE A 51 51.20 15.06 -1.83
N ASN A 52 52.19 14.23 -2.20
CA ASN A 52 51.96 13.04 -3.03
C ASN A 52 51.08 11.99 -2.34
N HIS A 53 51.28 11.77 -1.04
CA HIS A 53 50.46 10.83 -0.27
C HIS A 53 49.07 11.38 -0.02
N ARG A 54 48.97 12.68 0.29
CA ARG A 54 47.68 13.37 0.42
C ARG A 54 46.85 13.24 -0.86
N LEU A 55 47.48 13.45 -2.02
CA LEU A 55 46.83 13.35 -3.31
C LEU A 55 46.35 11.91 -3.59
N ALA A 56 47.19 10.90 -3.32
CA ALA A 56 46.82 9.49 -3.48
C ALA A 56 45.61 9.11 -2.61
N TRP A 57 45.61 9.53 -1.34
CA TRP A 57 44.49 9.30 -0.43
C TRP A 57 43.21 10.02 -0.86
N LEU A 58 43.31 11.24 -1.36
CA LEU A 58 42.14 11.95 -1.91
C LEU A 58 41.53 11.22 -3.10
N PHE A 59 42.35 10.76 -4.04
CA PHE A 59 41.85 9.99 -5.18
C PHE A 59 41.23 8.66 -4.74
N ALA A 60 41.89 7.93 -3.85
CA ALA A 60 41.37 6.68 -3.31
C ALA A 60 40.06 6.90 -2.54
N GLY A 61 39.99 7.96 -1.73
CA GLY A 61 38.80 8.34 -0.96
C GLY A 61 37.62 8.74 -1.84
N ILE A 62 37.85 9.49 -2.92
CA ILE A 62 36.81 9.84 -3.89
C ILE A 62 36.31 8.58 -4.61
N LEU A 63 37.22 7.72 -5.09
CA LEU A 63 36.86 6.46 -5.76
C LEU A 63 36.05 5.55 -4.84
N ALA A 64 36.51 5.34 -3.61
CA ALA A 64 35.81 4.55 -2.60
C ALA A 64 34.46 5.18 -2.23
N GLY A 65 34.41 6.50 -2.07
CA GLY A 65 33.20 7.26 -1.78
C GLY A 65 32.17 7.13 -2.90
N VAL A 66 32.57 7.27 -4.16
CA VAL A 66 31.68 7.08 -5.33
C VAL A 66 31.16 5.64 -5.38
N ALA A 67 32.02 4.64 -5.18
CA ALA A 67 31.60 3.24 -5.17
C ALA A 67 30.60 2.95 -4.03
N ALA A 68 30.89 3.40 -2.82
CA ALA A 68 30.01 3.24 -1.67
C ALA A 68 28.67 3.97 -1.86
N SER A 69 28.71 5.22 -2.34
CA SER A 69 27.51 6.00 -2.65
C SER A 69 26.69 5.38 -3.77
N ALA A 70 27.31 4.76 -4.78
CA ALA A 70 26.59 4.06 -5.84
C ALA A 70 25.86 2.83 -5.29
N CYS A 71 26.52 2.03 -4.46
CA CYS A 71 25.90 0.89 -3.78
C CYS A 71 24.72 1.35 -2.90
N LEU A 72 24.93 2.40 -2.11
CA LEU A 72 23.89 2.97 -1.24
C LEU A 72 22.72 3.54 -2.06
N TYR A 73 22.99 4.20 -3.17
CA TYR A 73 21.96 4.69 -4.09
C TYR A 73 21.10 3.55 -4.62
N HIS A 74 21.71 2.46 -5.08
CA HIS A 74 20.96 1.29 -5.55
C HIS A 74 20.11 0.67 -4.46
N TYR A 75 20.64 0.56 -3.24
CA TYR A 75 19.87 0.09 -2.08
C TYR A 75 18.67 0.99 -1.78
N LEU A 76 18.88 2.31 -1.72
CA LEU A 76 17.81 3.28 -1.46
C LEU A 76 16.72 3.23 -2.53
N VAL A 77 17.10 3.16 -3.81
CA VAL A 77 16.14 3.03 -4.92
C VAL A 77 15.32 1.75 -4.79
N ALA A 78 15.95 0.62 -4.48
CA ALA A 78 15.24 -0.64 -4.27
C ALA A 78 14.25 -0.56 -3.08
N HIS A 79 14.65 0.12 -2.00
CA HIS A 79 13.78 0.34 -0.85
C HIS A 79 12.57 1.22 -1.18
N TYR A 80 12.75 2.27 -1.99
CA TYR A 80 11.63 3.08 -2.46
C TYR A 80 10.71 2.33 -3.42
N ASP A 81 11.25 1.44 -4.27
CA ASP A 81 10.44 0.58 -5.13
C ASP A 81 9.53 -0.34 -4.30
N GLN A 82 10.07 -0.94 -3.25
CA GLN A 82 9.29 -1.76 -2.31
C GLN A 82 8.21 -0.91 -1.60
N SER A 83 8.58 0.28 -1.14
CA SER A 83 7.65 1.19 -0.45
C SER A 83 6.48 1.62 -1.36
N ASP A 84 6.75 1.86 -2.64
CA ASP A 84 5.72 2.20 -3.63
C ASP A 84 4.77 1.02 -3.89
N ALA A 85 5.29 -0.21 -3.93
CA ALA A 85 4.47 -1.41 -4.06
C ALA A 85 3.49 -1.56 -2.89
N LEU A 86 3.95 -1.34 -1.65
CA LEU A 86 3.10 -1.37 -0.46
C LEU A 86 2.03 -0.27 -0.51
N LEU A 87 2.39 0.93 -0.98
CA LEU A 87 1.43 2.04 -1.13
C LEU A 87 0.32 1.70 -2.14
N GLN A 88 0.65 0.97 -3.20
CA GLN A 88 -0.34 0.52 -4.18
C GLN A 88 -1.30 -0.49 -3.55
N VAL A 89 -0.80 -1.46 -2.77
CA VAL A 89 -1.64 -2.43 -2.03
C VAL A 89 -2.58 -1.70 -1.06
N ALA A 90 -2.07 -0.74 -0.31
CA ALA A 90 -2.89 0.05 0.62
C ALA A 90 -4.02 0.81 -0.11
N LYS A 91 -3.72 1.44 -1.27
CA LYS A 91 -4.75 2.12 -2.09
C LYS A 91 -5.79 1.16 -2.68
N PHE A 92 -5.44 -0.10 -2.91
CA PHE A 92 -6.41 -1.13 -3.32
C PHE A 92 -7.30 -1.55 -2.15
N GLN A 93 -6.72 -1.74 -0.97
CA GLN A 93 -7.49 -2.06 0.25
C GLN A 93 -8.45 -0.92 0.61
N GLU A 94 -8.01 0.33 0.55
CA GLU A 94 -8.85 1.50 0.80
C GLU A 94 -10.05 1.56 -0.17
N ARG A 95 -9.81 1.37 -1.47
CA ARG A 95 -10.89 1.31 -2.46
C ARG A 95 -11.85 0.16 -2.21
N SER A 96 -11.33 -1.03 -1.88
CA SER A 96 -12.15 -2.19 -1.56
C SER A 96 -13.04 -1.96 -0.34
N ILE A 97 -12.50 -1.37 0.73
CA ILE A 97 -13.25 -1.08 1.96
C ILE A 97 -14.33 -0.03 1.66
N ARG A 98 -14.01 1.01 0.90
CA ARG A 98 -14.98 2.04 0.53
C ARG A 98 -16.14 1.44 -0.26
N THR A 99 -15.87 0.64 -1.29
CA THR A 99 -16.93 -0.01 -2.08
C THR A 99 -17.80 -0.94 -1.22
N ARG A 100 -17.20 -1.66 -0.26
CA ARG A 100 -17.97 -2.47 0.70
C ARG A 100 -18.86 -1.61 1.59
N ASN A 101 -18.33 -0.51 2.13
CA ASN A 101 -19.11 0.39 2.98
C ASN A 101 -20.24 1.06 2.19
N ASP A 102 -19.99 1.48 0.95
CA ASP A 102 -21.01 2.04 0.06
C ASP A 102 -22.12 1.00 -0.22
N ALA A 103 -21.77 -0.27 -0.43
CA ALA A 103 -22.74 -1.35 -0.62
C ALA A 103 -23.56 -1.63 0.65
N VAL A 104 -22.92 -1.63 1.83
CA VAL A 104 -23.63 -1.79 3.11
C VAL A 104 -24.59 -0.63 3.33
N ALA A 105 -24.17 0.61 3.06
CA ALA A 105 -25.04 1.78 3.17
C ALA A 105 -26.23 1.71 2.21
N LEU A 106 -26.06 1.17 1.00
CA LEU A 106 -27.17 0.94 0.07
C LEU A 106 -28.13 -0.13 0.58
N VAL A 107 -27.63 -1.22 1.17
CA VAL A 107 -28.48 -2.28 1.75
C VAL A 107 -29.25 -1.75 2.96
N GLU A 108 -28.60 -0.96 3.82
CA GLU A 108 -29.25 -0.33 4.97
C GLU A 108 -30.35 0.64 4.52
N LYS A 109 -30.07 1.45 3.51
CA LYS A 109 -31.07 2.32 2.88
C LYS A 109 -32.25 1.55 2.28
N ILE A 110 -31.99 0.44 1.58
CA ILE A 110 -33.07 -0.42 1.05
C ILE A 110 -33.89 -1.01 2.19
N ARG A 111 -33.25 -1.42 3.29
CA ARG A 111 -33.96 -1.95 4.46
C ARG A 111 -34.86 -0.90 5.11
N GLU A 112 -34.38 0.33 5.23
CA GLU A 112 -35.18 1.46 5.71
C GLU A 112 -36.39 1.70 4.78
N GLU A 113 -36.16 1.84 3.46
CA GLU A 113 -37.21 2.05 2.46
C GLU A 113 -38.27 0.91 2.47
N VAL A 114 -37.84 -0.35 2.58
CA VAL A 114 -38.76 -1.50 2.68
C VAL A 114 -39.53 -1.50 3.99
N SER A 115 -38.91 -1.13 5.11
CA SER A 115 -39.61 -1.05 6.40
C SER A 115 -40.66 0.07 6.40
N GLU A 116 -40.35 1.22 5.78
CA GLU A 116 -41.29 2.32 5.62
C GLU A 116 -42.44 1.94 4.67
N GLU A 117 -42.17 1.17 3.61
CA GLU A 117 -43.20 0.61 2.72
C GLU A 117 -44.08 -0.45 3.42
N GLU A 118 -43.51 -1.32 4.26
CA GLU A 118 -44.27 -2.29 5.07
C GLU A 118 -45.13 -1.59 6.13
N GLU A 119 -44.62 -0.55 6.81
CA GLU A 119 -45.41 0.24 7.76
C GLU A 119 -46.52 1.06 7.06
N ALA A 120 -46.28 1.53 5.83
CA ALA A 120 -47.28 2.20 5.01
C ALA A 120 -48.34 1.21 4.43
N ALA A 121 -47.93 -0.02 4.11
CA ALA A 121 -48.84 -1.08 3.64
C ALA A 121 -49.61 -1.76 4.78
N ALA A 122 -49.09 -1.72 6.02
CA ALA A 122 -49.75 -2.13 7.25
C ALA A 122 -50.76 -1.09 7.79
N GLY A 123 -51.29 -0.23 6.91
CA GLY A 123 -52.52 0.50 7.16
C GLY A 123 -53.69 -0.46 7.45
N PRO A 124 -54.77 0.03 8.09
CA PRO A 124 -55.66 -0.72 8.99
C PRO A 124 -56.64 -1.71 8.33
N GLU A 125 -56.25 -2.42 7.26
CA GLU A 125 -57.15 -3.35 6.55
C GLU A 125 -56.73 -4.84 6.63
N ASN A 126 -55.55 -5.18 7.15
CA ASN A 126 -55.10 -6.58 7.24
C ASN A 126 -55.04 -7.17 8.67
N ALA A 127 -55.67 -6.53 9.65
CA ALA A 127 -55.66 -6.99 11.04
C ALA A 127 -56.66 -8.14 11.35
N GLU A 128 -57.47 -8.60 10.40
CA GLU A 128 -58.58 -9.53 10.70
C GLU A 128 -58.49 -10.92 10.03
N GLN A 129 -57.34 -11.32 9.46
CA GLN A 129 -57.19 -12.67 8.89
C GLN A 129 -55.79 -13.27 9.08
N ALA A 130 -55.35 -13.45 10.33
CA ALA A 130 -54.34 -14.47 10.65
C ALA A 130 -54.41 -14.99 12.09
N SER A 131 -55.51 -14.70 12.82
CA SER A 131 -55.77 -15.25 14.15
C SER A 131 -56.54 -16.56 14.04
N ALA A 132 -55.96 -17.58 13.41
CA ALA A 132 -56.33 -18.99 13.58
C ALA A 132 -55.44 -19.90 12.72
N GLU A 133 -54.22 -20.19 13.16
CA GLU A 133 -53.78 -21.59 13.16
C GLU A 133 -52.67 -21.81 14.19
N GLU A 134 -52.94 -22.81 15.04
CA GLU A 134 -52.21 -23.22 16.23
C GLU A 134 -50.85 -23.89 15.90
N THR A 135 -49.87 -23.56 16.73
CA THR A 135 -49.05 -24.52 17.50
C THR A 135 -48.23 -25.58 16.74
N SER A 136 -46.90 -25.39 16.71
CA SER A 136 -45.96 -26.43 17.16
C SER A 136 -44.62 -25.83 17.62
N GLU A 137 -44.13 -26.39 18.72
CA GLU A 137 -43.01 -26.00 19.58
C GLU A 137 -41.60 -25.98 18.93
N PRO A 138 -40.59 -25.36 19.59
CA PRO A 138 -39.24 -25.18 19.07
C PRO A 138 -38.37 -26.43 19.31
N VAL A 139 -37.49 -26.76 18.36
CA VAL A 139 -36.45 -27.81 18.51
C VAL A 139 -35.07 -27.20 18.21
N PRO A 140 -34.04 -27.46 19.04
CA PRO A 140 -32.88 -26.58 19.22
C PRO A 140 -31.70 -26.86 18.27
N GLU A 141 -30.72 -25.94 18.36
CA GLU A 141 -29.36 -25.95 17.83
C GLU A 141 -28.69 -27.33 17.72
N LYS A 142 -27.95 -27.52 16.62
CA LYS A 142 -26.76 -28.37 16.62
C LYS A 142 -25.70 -27.82 15.67
N GLU A 143 -24.67 -27.22 16.27
CA GLU A 143 -23.30 -27.19 15.74
C GLU A 143 -22.90 -28.59 15.25
N THR A 144 -22.21 -28.69 14.10
CA THR A 144 -21.10 -29.63 13.90
C THR A 144 -20.35 -29.27 12.61
N THR A 145 -19.20 -28.62 12.74
CA THR A 145 -17.98 -28.99 12.02
C THR A 145 -17.10 -29.66 13.07
N PRO A 146 -16.42 -30.79 12.80
CA PRO A 146 -15.17 -30.76 12.00
C PRO A 146 -14.83 -32.06 11.23
N GLU A 147 -13.85 -31.97 10.33
CA GLU A 147 -12.77 -32.94 10.00
C GLU A 147 -12.25 -32.60 8.58
N SER A 148 -11.03 -32.09 8.36
CA SER A 148 -9.72 -32.69 8.59
C SER A 148 -9.58 -34.10 8.00
N GLU A 149 -9.31 -34.20 6.71
CA GLU A 149 -8.56 -35.33 6.15
C GLU A 149 -7.24 -34.84 5.53
N LYS A 150 -6.16 -35.32 6.14
CA LYS A 150 -4.81 -35.41 5.61
C LYS A 150 -4.68 -36.67 4.75
N GLU A 151 -3.64 -36.64 3.92
CA GLU A 151 -2.91 -37.78 3.33
C GLU A 151 -3.47 -38.49 2.10
N SER A 152 -2.88 -38.17 0.94
CA SER A 152 -1.88 -39.05 0.30
C SER A 152 -0.94 -38.26 -0.60
#